data_AF-A0A971W7W8-F1
#
_entry.id   AF-A0A971W7W8-F1
#
_cell.length_a   1.000
_cell.length_b   1.000
_cell.length_c   1.000
_cell.angle_alpha   90.00
_cell.angle_beta   90.00
_cell.angle_gamma   90.00
#
_symmetry.space_group_name_H-M   'P 1'
#
loop_
_entity.id
_entity.type
_entity.pdbx_description
1 polymer ?
#
loop_
_entity_poly.entity_id
_entity_poly.type
_entity_poly.pdbx_seq_one_letter_code
_entity_poly.pdbx_strand_id
1 'polypeptide(L)' 'MSDEFEAQVINSHVIKCPVCDGEQGVVLVWNDGDVDLICIGCKHKERFSIE' A
#
# COMPACT_ATOMS: atom_id res chain seq x y z
N MET A 1 -9.93 -9.03 28.38
CA MET A 1 -10.38 -8.41 27.12
C MET A 1 -9.38 -8.87 26.09
N SER A 2 -9.81 -9.63 25.08
CA SER A 2 -8.96 -9.91 23.93
C SER A 2 -8.98 -8.64 23.09
N ASP A 3 -7.89 -7.89 23.10
CA ASP A 3 -7.73 -6.78 22.17
C ASP A 3 -7.73 -7.38 20.76
N GLU A 4 -8.83 -7.17 20.02
CA GLU A 4 -8.90 -7.55 18.62
C GLU A 4 -7.96 -6.62 17.86
N PHE A 5 -6.97 -7.21 17.20
CA PHE A 5 -6.05 -6.45 16.37
C PHE A 5 -6.81 -5.97 15.13
N GLU A 6 -6.92 -4.65 14.96
CA GLU A 6 -7.45 -4.04 13.75
C GLU A 6 -6.32 -3.54 12.85
N ALA A 7 -6.27 -4.07 11.63
CA ALA A 7 -5.36 -3.58 10.59
C ALA A 7 -5.82 -2.20 10.11
N GLN A 8 -4.92 -1.21 10.19
CA GLN A 8 -5.20 0.18 9.84
C GLN A 8 -4.04 0.80 9.05
N VAL A 9 -4.37 1.66 8.09
CA VAL A 9 -3.38 2.43 7.33
C VAL A 9 -2.79 3.51 8.24
N ILE A 10 -1.49 3.44 8.50
CA ILE A 10 -0.76 4.39 9.35
C ILE A 10 0.02 5.43 8.56
N ASN A 11 0.30 5.18 7.28
CA ASN A 11 0.96 6.15 6.42
C ASN A 11 0.58 5.94 4.94
N SER A 12 0.65 7.01 4.15
CA SER A 12 0.41 6.94 2.70
C SER A 12 1.30 7.91 1.94
N HIS A 13 1.75 7.48 0.75
CA HIS A 13 2.60 8.29 -0.12
C HIS A 13 2.10 8.22 -1.55
N VAL A 14 2.12 9.36 -2.23
CA VAL A 14 1.93 9.42 -3.68
C VAL A 14 3.29 9.25 -4.36
N ILE A 15 3.37 8.33 -5.30
CA ILE A 15 4.59 8.05 -6.08
C ILE A 15 4.28 8.03 -7.58
N LYS A 16 5.32 8.00 -8.42
CA LYS A 16 5.17 7.56 -9.81
C LYS A 16 5.07 6.03 -9.82
N CYS A 17 4.05 5.47 -10.47
CA CYS A 17 3.87 4.02 -10.52
C CYS A 17 5.08 3.35 -11.19
N PRO A 18 5.76 2.40 -10.53
CA PRO A 18 6.94 1.73 -11.08
C PRO A 18 6.58 0.70 -12.17
N VAL A 19 5.32 0.26 -12.25
CA VAL A 19 4.86 -0.79 -13.18
C VAL A 19 4.53 -0.22 -14.57
N CYS A 20 3.88 0.94 -14.64
CA CYS A 20 3.46 1.55 -15.91
C CYS A 20 4.21 2.85 -16.26
N ASP A 21 5.25 3.18 -15.51
CA ASP A 21 6.24 4.25 -15.76
C ASP A 21 5.67 5.60 -16.28
N GLY A 22 4.48 5.99 -15.81
CA GLY A 22 3.83 7.20 -16.35
C GLY A 22 2.73 7.77 -15.47
N GLU A 23 2.00 6.93 -14.74
CA GLU A 23 0.84 7.37 -13.97
C GLU A 23 1.05 7.33 -12.47
N GLN A 24 0.22 8.11 -11.76
CA GLN A 24 0.27 8.24 -10.31
C GLN A 24 -0.02 6.89 -9.63
N GLY A 25 0.79 6.57 -8.63
CA GLY A 25 0.59 5.45 -7.72
C GLY A 25 0.44 5.94 -6.28
N VAL A 26 -0.16 5.11 -5.45
CA VAL A 26 -0.29 5.33 -4.00
C VAL A 26 0.31 4.12 -3.29
N VAL A 27 1.18 4.39 -2.32
CA VAL A 27 1.70 3.40 -1.37
C VAL A 27 0.97 3.58 -0.05
N LEU A 28 0.39 2.52 0.49
CA LEU A 28 -0.26 2.49 1.81
C LEU A 28 0.57 1.60 2.74
N VAL A 29 0.93 2.12 3.91
CA VAL A 29 1.64 1.38 4.95
C VAL A 29 0.67 1.06 6.07
N TRP A 30 0.59 -0.21 6.43
CA TRP A 30 -0.32 -0.74 7.45
C TRP A 30 0.42 -0.96 8.78
N ASN A 31 -0.31 -0.90 9.89
CA ASN A 31 0.23 -1.11 11.25
C ASN A 31 0.64 -2.56 11.55
N ASP A 32 0.25 -3.52 10.71
CA ASP A 32 0.63 -4.93 10.78
C ASP A 32 1.92 -5.26 10.01
N GLY A 33 2.54 -4.27 9.36
CA GLY A 33 3.75 -4.45 8.56
C GLY A 33 3.50 -4.72 7.08
N ASP A 34 2.24 -4.77 6.65
CA ASP A 34 1.91 -4.83 5.23
C ASP A 34 2.08 -3.47 4.54
N VAL A 35 2.37 -3.52 3.25
CA VAL A 35 2.46 -2.36 2.35
C VAL A 35 1.69 -2.67 1.06
N ASP A 36 0.70 -1.85 0.71
CA ASP A 36 0.03 -1.92 -0.58
C ASP A 36 0.62 -0.90 -1.56
N LEU A 37 0.89 -1.33 -2.79
CA LEU A 37 1.12 -0.47 -3.96
C LEU A 37 -0.12 -0.50 -4.85
N ILE A 38 -0.69 0.68 -5.13
CA ILE A 38 -1.84 0.84 -6.03
C ILE A 38 -1.45 1.82 -7.14
N CYS A 39 -1.37 1.33 -8.38
CA CYS A 39 -1.15 2.14 -9.56
C CYS A 39 -2.47 2.50 -10.23
N ILE A 40 -2.83 3.79 -10.23
CA ILE A 40 -4.13 4.26 -10.69
C ILE A 40 -4.28 4.06 -12.20
N GLY A 41 -3.23 4.34 -12.97
CA GLY A 41 -3.29 4.31 -14.43
C GLY A 41 -3.41 2.93 -15.06
N CYS A 42 -2.55 2.01 -14.64
CA CYS A 42 -2.57 0.64 -15.15
C CYS A 42 -3.47 -0.31 -14.34
N LYS A 43 -4.17 0.20 -13.31
CA LYS A 43 -5.02 -0.59 -12.39
C LYS A 43 -4.28 -1.76 -11.75
N HIS A 44 -2.96 -1.64 -11.59
CA HIS A 44 -2.14 -2.64 -10.93
C HIS A 44 -2.23 -2.44 -9.41
N LYS A 45 -2.40 -3.53 -8.66
CA LYS A 45 -2.36 -3.55 -7.20
C LYS A 45 -1.49 -4.71 -6.74
N GLU A 46 -0.58 -4.45 -5.82
CA GLU A 46 0.30 -5.44 -5.21
C GLU A 46 0.44 -5.18 -3.72
N ARG A 47 0.64 -6.25 -2.93
CA ARG A 47 0.84 -6.19 -1.49
C ARG A 47 2.16 -6.87 -1.14
N PHE A 48 2.94 -6.21 -0.29
CA PHE A 48 4.19 -6.70 0.27
C PHE A 48 4.06 -6.80 1.78
N SER A 49 4.60 -7.86 2.37
CA SER A 49 4.76 -7.97 3.82
C SER A 49 6.23 -7.83 4.15
N ILE A 50 6.56 -6.96 5.10
CA ILE A 50 7.94 -6.77 5.55
C ILE A 50 8.20 -7.83 6.63
N GLU A 51 9.01 -8.84 6.31
CA GLU A 51 9.47 -9.85 7.27
C GLU A 51 10.41 -9.28 8.35
#